data_AF-A0A2W4K5A2-F1
#
_entry.id   AF-A0A2W4K5A2-F1
#
_cell.length_a   1.000
_cell.length_b   1.000
_cell.length_c   1.000
_cell.angle_alpha   90.00
_cell.angle_beta   90.00
_cell.angle_gamma   90.00
#
_symmetry.space_group_name_H-M   'P 1'
#
loop_
_entity.id
_entity.type
_entity.pdbx_description
1 polymer ?
#
loop_
_entity_poly.entity_id
_entity_poly.type
_entity_poly.pdbx_seq_one_letter_code
_entity_poly.pdbx_strand_id
1 'polypeptide(L)' 'MIRNDKEIQDKADIESILDEVLIMRHYSDQVSFEYPDNALNSIAVIKVAISSMTGKKSPADLPLSTSC' A
#
# COMPACT_ATOMS: atom_id res chain seq x y z
N MET A 1 9.82 15.13 -4.30
CA MET A 1 10.84 14.10 -4.58
C MET A 1 10.80 13.08 -3.47
N ILE A 2 10.63 11.81 -3.81
CA ILE A 2 10.73 10.69 -2.87
C ILE A 2 12.22 10.49 -2.56
N ARG A 3 12.57 10.25 -1.30
CA ARG A 3 13.96 10.06 -0.89
C ARG A 3 14.33 8.58 -1.08
N ASN A 4 15.52 8.30 -1.63
CA ASN A 4 15.99 6.94 -1.93
C ASN A 4 16.15 6.04 -0.69
N ASP A 5 16.14 6.60 0.52
CA ASP A 5 16.31 5.89 1.79
C ASP A 5 15.15 4.94 2.14
N LYS A 6 14.01 5.06 1.45
CA LYS A 6 12.80 4.23 1.69
C LYS A 6 12.51 3.21 0.60
N GLU A 7 13.31 3.22 -0.46
CA GLU A 7 13.16 2.32 -1.60
C GLU A 7 13.85 0.99 -1.33
N ILE A 8 13.16 -0.11 -1.64
CA ILE A 8 13.73 -1.45 -1.56
C ILE A 8 14.47 -1.73 -2.86
N GLN A 9 15.72 -2.16 -2.75
CA GLN A 9 16.62 -2.38 -3.89
C GLN A 9 16.79 -3.87 -4.24
N ASP A 10 16.53 -4.78 -3.29
CA ASP A 10 16.69 -6.22 -3.51
C ASP A 10 15.50 -6.77 -4.29
N LYS A 11 15.78 -7.45 -5.41
CA LYS A 11 14.77 -8.01 -6.31
C LYS A 11 13.93 -9.09 -5.62
N ALA A 12 14.54 -9.95 -4.80
CA ALA A 12 13.81 -11.00 -4.10
C ALA A 12 12.88 -10.42 -3.03
N ASP A 13 13.30 -9.33 -2.37
CA ASP A 13 12.45 -8.59 -1.44
C ASP A 13 11.28 -7.90 -2.16
N ILE A 14 11.51 -7.35 -3.36
CA ILE A 14 10.45 -6.76 -4.19
C ILE A 14 9.42 -7.83 -4.57
N GLU A 15 9.85 -8.98 -5.07
CA GLU A 15 8.97 -10.11 -5.43
C GLU A 15 8.15 -10.58 -4.23
N SER A 16 8.79 -10.83 -3.07
CA SER A 16 8.10 -11.28 -1.86
C SER A 16 7.10 -10.23 -1.33
N ILE A 17 7.40 -8.94 -1.42
CA ILE A 17 6.48 -7.89 -0.94
C ILE A 17 5.26 -7.73 -1.85
N LEU A 18 5.45 -7.89 -3.16
CA LEU A 18 4.36 -7.87 -4.12
C LEU A 18 3.42 -9.05 -3.89
N ASP A 19 3.97 -10.27 -3.73
CA ASP A 19 3.18 -11.50 -3.66
C ASP A 19 2.79 -11.90 -2.23
N GLU A 20 3.77 -12.19 -1.38
CA GLU A 20 3.55 -12.89 -0.11
C GLU A 20 3.10 -11.96 1.02
N VAL A 21 3.61 -10.72 1.05
CA VAL A 21 3.57 -9.93 2.28
C VAL A 21 2.37 -8.99 2.37
N LEU A 22 1.99 -8.23 1.33
CA LEU A 22 1.02 -7.14 1.58
C LEU A 22 0.20 -6.62 0.39
N ILE A 23 0.79 -6.45 -0.80
CA ILE A 23 0.16 -5.60 -1.82
C ILE A 23 -0.90 -6.36 -2.59
N MET A 24 -0.53 -7.39 -3.36
CA MET A 24 -1.49 -8.05 -4.26
C MET A 24 -2.57 -8.79 -3.48
N ARG A 25 -2.22 -9.41 -2.36
CA ARG A 25 -3.18 -10.05 -1.43
C ARG A 25 -4.22 -9.08 -0.85
N HIS A 26 -3.91 -7.78 -0.72
CA HIS A 26 -4.89 -6.81 -0.23
C HIS A 26 -5.96 -6.48 -1.28
N TYR A 27 -5.63 -6.63 -2.57
CA TYR A 27 -6.50 -6.25 -3.69
C TYR A 27 -7.02 -7.44 -4.51
N SER A 28 -6.53 -8.65 -4.24
CA SER A 28 -6.88 -9.85 -4.98
C SER A 28 -6.85 -11.08 -4.07
N ASP A 29 -7.77 -12.01 -4.32
CA ASP A 29 -7.82 -13.33 -3.68
C ASP A 29 -6.90 -14.35 -4.39
N GLN A 30 -6.20 -13.94 -5.45
CA GLN A 30 -5.27 -14.79 -6.18
C GLN A 30 -4.03 -15.11 -5.33
N VAL A 31 -3.64 -16.39 -5.33
CA VAL A 31 -2.62 -16.95 -4.41
C VAL A 31 -1.18 -16.70 -4.89
N SER A 32 -0.97 -16.49 -6.18
CA SER A 32 0.37 -16.32 -6.77
C SER A 32 0.32 -15.46 -8.03
N PHE A 33 1.33 -14.61 -8.21
CA PHE A 33 1.55 -13.88 -9.45
C PHE A 33 2.96 -14.15 -9.97
N GLU A 34 3.08 -14.21 -11.30
CA GLU A 34 4.39 -14.27 -11.96
C GLU A 34 4.85 -12.87 -12.33
N TYR A 35 6.05 -12.50 -11.91
CA TYR A 35 6.64 -11.20 -12.19
C TYR A 35 7.87 -11.35 -13.09
N PRO A 36 7.79 -10.94 -14.36
CA PRO A 36 8.95 -11.02 -15.23
C PRO A 36 9.98 -9.94 -14.84
N ASP A 37 11.26 -10.29 -14.97
CA ASP A 37 12.40 -9.46 -14.52
C ASP A 37 12.38 -8.03 -15.05
N ASN A 38 11.96 -7.85 -16.31
CA ASN A 38 11.87 -6.54 -16.93
C ASN A 38 10.81 -5.65 -16.26
N ALA A 39 9.71 -6.24 -15.79
CA ALA A 39 8.68 -5.50 -15.07
C ALA A 39 9.19 -5.10 -13.67
N LEU A 40 9.84 -6.02 -12.96
CA LEU A 40 10.41 -5.76 -11.63
C LEU A 40 11.48 -4.66 -11.64
N ASN A 41 12.32 -4.63 -12.67
CA ASN A 41 13.34 -3.59 -12.80
C ASN A 41 12.77 -2.20 -13.14
N SER A 42 11.50 -2.12 -13.54
CA SER A 42 10.84 -0.85 -13.91
C SER A 42 10.01 -0.24 -12.78
N ILE A 43 9.90 -0.92 -11.64
CA ILE A 43 9.07 -0.53 -10.51
C ILE A 43 9.93 -0.22 -9.29
N ALA A 44 9.45 0.71 -8.46
CA ALA A 44 10.04 1.02 -7.17
C ALA A 44 9.05 0.67 -6.06
N VAL A 45 9.45 -0.20 -5.15
CA VAL A 45 8.65 -0.55 -3.96
C VAL A 45 9.11 0.29 -2.78
N ILE A 46 8.18 1.03 -2.19
CA ILE A 46 8.47 1.97 -1.10
C ILE A 46 7.97 1.40 0.21
N LYS A 47 8.88 1.17 1.15
CA LYS A 47 8.55 0.75 2.51
C LYS A 47 8.38 1.96 3.40
N VAL A 48 7.19 2.11 3.98
CA VAL A 48 6.92 3.17 4.96
C VAL A 48 6.79 2.55 6.34
N ALA A 49 7.79 2.80 7.19
CA ALA A 49 7.67 2.51 8.62
C ALA A 49 6.70 3.51 9.25
N ILE A 50 5.58 3.02 9.79
CA ILE A 50 4.61 3.86 10.48
C ILE A 50 5.09 4.09 11.90
N SER A 51 5.55 5.31 12.18
CA SER A 51 5.97 5.70 13.54
C SER A 51 4.80 6.09 14.44
N SER A 52 3.72 6.61 13.87
CA SER A 52 2.50 6.98 14.58
C SER A 52 1.30 6.93 13.64
N MET A 53 0.16 6.42 14.11
CA MET A 53 -1.08 6.32 13.34
C MET A 53 -2.17 7.14 14.03
N THR A 54 -2.86 7.99 13.27
CA THR A 54 -4.04 8.73 13.74
C THR A 54 -5.17 8.58 12.73
N GLY A 55 -6.42 8.76 13.16
CA GLY A 55 -7.59 8.67 12.29
C GLY A 55 -8.65 9.68 12.70
N LYS A 56 -9.36 10.24 11.72
CA LYS A 56 -10.52 11.10 11.94
C LYS A 56 -11.72 10.48 11.24
N LYS A 57 -12.89 10.51 11.89
CA LYS A 57 -14.17 10.10 11.32
C LYS A 57 -15.11 11.31 11.35
N SER A 58 -15.63 11.70 10.20
CA SER A 58 -16.75 12.64 10.17
C SER A 58 -18.00 11.90 10.66
N PRO A 59 -18.84 12.51 11.52
CA PRO A 59 -20.18 12.01 11.76
C PRO A 59 -20.89 11.88 10.40
N ALA A 60 -21.47 10.71 10.12
CA ALA A 60 -22.43 10.58 9.04
C ALA A 60 -23.70 11.30 9.51
N ASP A 61 -24.15 12.27 8.73
CA ASP A 61 -25.43 12.98 8.84
C ASP A 61 -25.79 13.47 10.25
N LEU A 62 -25.42 14.72 10.56
CA LEU A 62 -26.23 15.50 11.49
C LEU A 62 -27.61 15.68 10.83
N PRO A 63 -28.73 15.21 11.43
CA PRO A 63 -30.03 15.59 10.93
C PRO A 63 -30.09 17.11 10.94
N LEU A 64 -30.37 17.72 9.78
CA LEU A 64 -30.73 19.13 9.72
C LEU A 64 -31.85 19.32 10.73
N SER A 65 -31.57 20.06 11.81
CA SER A 65 -32.59 20.43 12.77
C SER A 65 -33.64 21.22 12.00
N THR A 66 -34.75 20.59 11.62
CA THR A 66 -35.95 21.32 11.20
C THR A 66 -36.48 22.02 12.44
N SER A 67 -36.04 23.26 12.62
CA SER A 67 -36.75 24.25 13.40
C SER A 67 -38.02 24.63 12.65
N CYS A 68 -39.14 24.07 13.08
CA CYS A 68 -40.48 24.62 12.89
C CYS A 68 -41.23 24.46 14.22
#